data_AF-A0A316KBP0-F1
#
_entry.id   AF-A0A316KBP0-F1
#
_cell.length_a   1.000
_cell.length_b   1.000
_cell.length_c   1.000
_cell.angle_alpha   90.00
_cell.angle_beta   90.00
_cell.angle_gamma   90.00
#
_symmetry.space_group_name_H-M   'P 1'
#
loop_
_entity.id
_entity.type
_entity.pdbx_description
1 polymer ?
#
loop_
_entity_poly.entity_id
_entity_poly.type
_entity_poly.pdbx_seq_one_letter_code
_entity_poly.pdbx_strand_id
1 'polypeptide(L)' 'MTLLEIKAAVDAGHRVHWANSGYRVNRDRLGQYLILFTRTGDAIGLTDQTGTRLNGAPDEFFIGETAEEAAQ' A
#
# COMPACT_ATOMS: atom_id res chain seq x y z
N MET A 1 -0.92 -5.87 -8.98
CA MET A 1 -1.29 -6.65 -7.79
C MET A 1 -2.81 -6.62 -7.58
N THR A 2 -3.41 -7.73 -7.21
CA THR A 2 -4.83 -7.81 -6.80
C THR A 2 -5.02 -7.27 -5.38
N LEU A 3 -6.26 -6.96 -4.98
CA LEU A 3 -6.58 -6.54 -3.60
C LEU A 3 -6.09 -7.56 -2.55
N LEU A 4 -6.23 -8.85 -2.85
CA LEU A 4 -5.76 -9.92 -1.96
C LEU A 4 -4.23 -9.93 -1.85
N GLU A 5 -3.53 -9.85 -2.98
CA GLU A 5 -2.06 -9.80 -3.02
C GLU A 5 -1.50 -8.59 -2.28
N ILE A 6 -2.12 -7.42 -2.44
CA ILE A 6 -1.70 -6.19 -1.75
C ILE A 6 -1.82 -6.37 -0.24
N LYS A 7 -2.97 -6.85 0.24
CA LYS A 7 -3.21 -7.06 1.68
C LYS A 7 -2.23 -8.09 2.25
N ALA A 8 -2.05 -9.21 1.57
CA ALA A 8 -1.12 -10.26 1.98
C ALA A 8 0.33 -9.74 2.04
N ALA A 9 0.76 -8.95 1.05
CA ALA A 9 2.10 -8.38 1.04
C ALA A 9 2.31 -7.37 2.18
N VAL A 10 1.33 -6.51 2.46
CA VAL A 10 1.36 -5.58 3.60
C VAL A 10 1.38 -6.33 4.94
N ASP A 11 0.54 -7.36 5.09
CA ASP A 11 0.53 -8.20 6.29
C ASP A 11 1.84 -8.97 6.50
N ALA A 12 2.53 -9.34 5.41
CA ALA A 12 3.87 -9.94 5.44
C ALA A 12 5.00 -8.92 5.68
N GLY A 13 4.70 -7.63 5.81
CA GLY A 13 5.68 -6.57 6.07
C GLY A 13 6.39 -6.02 4.82
N HIS A 14 5.99 -6.45 3.62
CA HIS A 14 6.53 -5.88 2.39
C HIS A 14 6.10 -4.41 2.21
N ARG A 15 6.97 -3.62 1.59
CA ARG A 15 6.65 -2.23 1.22
C ARG A 15 5.88 -2.21 -0.09
N VAL A 16 4.55 -2.21 0.00
CA VAL A 16 3.71 -1.99 -1.17
C VAL A 16 3.56 -0.50 -1.44
N HIS A 17 3.77 -0.10 -2.69
CA HIS A 17 3.61 1.25 -3.19
C HIS A 17 2.45 1.33 -4.18
N TRP A 18 1.96 2.55 -4.43
CA TRP A 18 0.93 2.84 -5.44
C TRP A 18 1.38 4.00 -6.32
N ALA A 19 1.33 3.85 -7.63
CA ALA A 19 1.68 4.84 -8.67
C ALA A 19 3.15 5.34 -8.66
N ASN A 20 3.77 5.55 -7.50
CA ASN A 20 5.19 5.87 -7.32
C ASN A 20 5.64 5.57 -5.87
N SER A 21 6.94 5.66 -5.61
CA SER A 21 7.54 5.36 -4.29
C SER A 21 7.09 6.30 -3.15
N GLY A 22 6.51 7.46 -3.49
CA GLY A 22 5.99 8.43 -2.53
C GLY A 22 4.71 7.96 -1.81
N TYR A 23 3.92 7.08 -2.42
CA TYR A 23 2.73 6.49 -1.80
C TYR A 23 3.01 5.08 -1.31
N ARG A 24 2.58 4.78 -0.09
CA ARG A 24 2.73 3.47 0.55
C ARG A 24 1.40 2.94 1.03
N VAL A 25 1.18 1.63 0.85
CA VAL A 25 0.05 0.96 1.47
C VAL A 25 0.44 0.54 2.89
N ASN A 26 -0.41 0.86 3.87
CA ASN A 26 -0.23 0.49 5.28
C ASN A 26 -1.53 -0.08 5.84
N ARG A 27 -1.40 -1.00 6.81
CA ARG A 27 -2.48 -1.45 7.67
C ARG A 27 -2.37 -0.73 9.01
N ASP A 28 -3.38 0.07 9.36
CA ASP A 28 -3.38 0.80 10.62
C ASP A 28 -3.75 -0.09 11.82
N ARG A 29 -3.78 0.49 13.02
CA ARG A 29 -4.10 -0.23 14.28
C ARG A 29 -5.56 -0.69 14.36
N LEU A 30 -6.45 -0.14 13.53
CA LEU A 30 -7.85 -0.56 13.43
C LEU A 30 -8.02 -1.67 12.37
N GLY A 31 -6.96 -2.02 11.65
CA GLY A 31 -6.95 -3.01 10.59
C GLY A 31 -7.40 -2.47 9.23
N GLN A 32 -7.51 -1.15 9.09
CA GLN A 32 -7.85 -0.52 7.81
C GLN A 32 -6.61 -0.45 6.92
N TYR A 33 -6.81 -0.72 5.62
CA TYR A 33 -5.77 -0.58 4.61
C TYR A 33 -5.87 0.78 3.95
N LEU A 34 -4.80 1.56 4.04
CA LEU A 34 -4.72 2.94 3.56
C LEU A 34 -3.57 3.10 2.59
N ILE A 35 -3.76 3.96 1.58
CA ILE A 35 -2.70 4.50 0.74
C ILE A 35 -2.27 5.83 1.36
N LEU A 36 -1.02 5.90 1.82
CA LEU A 36 -0.42 7.02 2.54
C LEU A 36 0.60 7.73 1.67
N PHE A 37 0.47 9.05 1.48
CA PHE A 37 1.54 9.86 0.92
C PHE A 37 2.58 10.16 2.00
N THR A 38 3.79 9.61 1.84
CA THR A 38 4.80 9.56 2.90
C THR A 38 5.36 10.93 3.30
N ARG A 39 5.27 11.94 2.42
CA ARG A 39 5.82 13.29 2.69
C ARG A 39 4.93 14.12 3.62
N THR A 40 3.62 14.05 3.45
CA THR A 40 2.66 14.89 4.20
C THR A 40 1.85 14.10 5.21
N GLY A 41 1.76 12.77 5.06
CA GLY A 41 0.93 11.91 5.90
C GLY A 41 -0.53 11.84 5.44
N ASP A 42 -0.89 12.46 4.30
CA ASP A 42 -2.22 12.36 3.74
C ASP A 42 -2.54 10.93 3.36
N ALA A 43 -3.75 10.46 3.68
CA ALA A 43 -4.16 9.09 3.46
C ALA A 43 -5.54 8.99 2.80
N ILE A 44 -5.68 8.02 1.91
CA ILE A 44 -6.96 7.57 1.37
C ILE A 44 -7.13 6.07 1.64
N GLY A 45 -8.35 5.55 1.54
CA GLY A 45 -8.58 4.10 1.62
C GLY A 45 -7.88 3.36 0.47
N LEU A 46 -7.38 2.15 0.72
CA LEU A 46 -6.93 1.24 -0.34
C LEU A 46 -8.08 0.88 -1.29
N THR A 47 -9.30 0.84 -0.76
CA THR A 47 -10.52 0.54 -1.51
C THR A 47 -11.51 1.69 -1.42
N ASP A 48 -12.53 1.65 -2.28
CA ASP A 48 -13.74 2.44 -2.09
C ASP A 48 -14.47 2.10 -0.78
N GLN A 49 -15.57 2.80 -0.52
CA GLN A 49 -16.38 2.62 0.70
C GLN A 49 -17.03 1.22 0.80
N THR A 50 -17.10 0.47 -0.29
CA THR A 50 -17.64 -0.91 -0.28
C THR A 50 -16.62 -1.93 0.23
N GLY A 51 -15.33 -1.57 0.24
CA GLY A 51 -14.25 -2.48 0.65
C GLY A 51 -13.78 -3.43 -0.46
N THR A 52 -14.38 -3.36 -1.66
CA THR A 52 -14.21 -4.37 -2.71
C THR A 52 -13.38 -3.90 -3.89
N ARG A 53 -13.48 -2.62 -4.28
CA ARG A 53 -12.77 -2.06 -5.43
C ARG A 53 -11.57 -1.27 -4.98
N LEU A 54 -10.40 -1.51 -5.58
CA LEU A 54 -9.20 -0.70 -5.36
C LEU A 54 -9.41 0.77 -5.76
N ASN A 55 -8.88 1.69 -4.97
CA ASN A 55 -8.58 3.04 -5.44
C ASN A 55 -7.26 2.99 -6.20
N GLY A 56 -7.32 3.16 -7.54
CA GLY A 56 -6.20 2.94 -8.45
C GLY A 56 -6.36 1.67 -9.29
N ALA A 57 -5.55 1.55 -10.34
CA ALA A 57 -5.52 0.36 -11.18
C ALA A 57 -4.57 -0.70 -10.58
N PRO A 58 -4.89 -2.02 -10.68
CA PRO A 58 -4.07 -3.09 -10.11
C PRO A 58 -2.58 -3.04 -10.52
N ASP A 59 -2.27 -2.62 -11.74
CA ASP A 59 -0.93 -2.49 -12.31
C ASP A 59 -0.13 -1.29 -11.80
N GLU A 60 -0.77 -0.34 -11.10
CA GLU A 60 -0.09 0.77 -10.43
C GLU A 60 0.52 0.36 -9.07
N PHE A 61 0.19 -0.83 -8.57
CA PHE A 61 0.70 -1.34 -7.30
C PHE A 61 1.90 -2.25 -7.51
N PHE A 62 2.95 -2.01 -6.72
CA PHE A 62 4.20 -2.76 -6.79
C PHE A 62 4.86 -2.88 -5.42
N ILE A 63 5.67 -3.92 -5.21
CA ILE A 63 6.54 -4.05 -4.04
C ILE A 63 7.82 -3.27 -4.33
N GLY A 64 8.17 -2.34 -3.46
CA GLY A 64 9.43 -1.61 -3.50
C GLY A 64 10.49 -2.26 -2.62
N GLU A 65 11.73 -1.77 -2.73
CA GLU A 65 12.87 -2.25 -1.96
C GLU A 65 12.58 -2.21 -0.45
N THR A 66 12.88 -3.31 0.21
CA THR A 66 12.79 -3.46 1.66
C THR A 66 13.81 -2.54 2.36
N ALA A 67 13.59 -2.26 3.64
CA ALA A 67 14.53 -1.44 4.43
C ALA A 67 15.94 -2.05 4.46
N GLU A 68 16.03 -3.37 4.34
CA GLU A 68 17.28 -4.13 4.36
C GLU A 68 18.08 -4.01 3.05
N GLU A 69 17.41 -3.74 1.92
CA GLU A 69 18.07 -3.54 0.61
C GLU A 69 18.61 -2.10 0.45
N ALA A 70 17.91 -1.11 1.03
CA ALA A 70 18.33 0.29 0.98
C ALA A 70 19.49 0.64 1.94
N ALA A 71 19.91 -0.30 2.79
CA ALA A 71 20.95 -0.13 3.81
C ALA A 71 22.28 -0.84 3.47
N GLN A 72 22.44 -1.34 2.25
CA GLN A 72 23.66 -1.98 1.73
C GLN A 72 24.49 -1.04 0.85
#